data_AF-A0A126RBP1-F1
#
_entry.id   AF-A0A126RBP1-F1
#
_cell.length_a   1.000
_cell.length_b   1.000
_cell.length_c   1.000
_cell.angle_alpha   90.00
_cell.angle_beta   90.00
_cell.angle_gamma   90.00
#
_symmetry.space_group_name_H-M   'P 1'
#
loop_
_entity.id
_entity.type
_entity.pdbx_description
1 polymer ?
#
loop_
_entity_poly.entity_id
_entity_poly.type
_entity_poly.pdbx_seq_one_letter_code
_entity_poly.pdbx_strand_id
1 'polypeptide(L)'
;MDTPLIASLVQAPSLLARRISSARSLSLVSNAAAALLASYPKSGRTWLRFILSQYFLASRQYAPITTQSMFTFAPNFDLDPIRGIPAFVRRSEEASFPLVPSTHLRFKPTLPSRLPVMFLIRDPRAVLISDYHHVTRHKLSFRGSIDDFLINEDRGLPHYIKYMNSWAIGLARHDHHIIYYEDLLADTESEVERMLEFLDDPVNFKALQYAVESSSFEKLKALELAQGIPGHDYDRSDADALRIRKGQSDSFREELTIDQQKFIEDSCKSQLDRRMLARLERYGFLDIHPSPAAGQTRTPKSPAPKEAAHDFTTNRRLANLGVQLLSEVMVIIGLAAMVVAPPILVIEVGEWLFRREWDGHSLEDGLALFGIDRLGPVETPTEQFLDVLLALPLTITLFLYGLFTLLAGVHFGDWGLQGVRLKKKLAVRQSRKSRKIMPKSPSSDPEPA
;
A
#
# COMPACT_ATOMS: atom_id res chain seq x y z
N MET A 1 4.28 -21.14 40.09
CA MET A 1 4.74 -21.75 38.84
C MET A 1 5.24 -20.63 37.92
N ASP A 2 6.54 -20.41 37.99
CA ASP A 2 7.48 -19.83 37.01
C ASP A 2 7.08 -18.64 36.13
N THR A 3 6.84 -17.49 36.78
CA THR A 3 6.80 -16.14 36.18
C THR A 3 8.08 -15.70 35.41
N PRO A 4 9.31 -16.07 35.81
CA PRO A 4 10.51 -15.63 35.09
C PRO A 4 10.74 -16.34 33.74
N LEU A 5 10.20 -17.55 33.56
CA LEU A 5 10.33 -18.31 32.31
C LEU A 5 9.50 -17.69 31.18
N ILE A 6 8.35 -17.10 31.52
CA ILE A 6 7.48 -16.39 30.56
C ILE A 6 8.12 -15.06 30.13
N ALA A 7 8.74 -14.32 31.05
CA ALA A 7 9.41 -13.07 30.76
C ALA A 7 10.65 -13.25 29.86
N SER A 8 11.42 -14.33 30.05
CA SER A 8 12.58 -14.63 29.19
C SER A 8 12.17 -15.16 27.80
N LEU A 9 11.04 -15.87 27.70
CA LEU A 9 10.51 -16.37 26.43
C LEU A 9 9.91 -15.28 25.51
N VAL A 10 9.60 -14.10 26.06
CA VAL A 10 9.11 -12.94 25.30
C VAL A 10 10.24 -12.17 24.59
N GLN A 11 11.51 -12.40 24.97
CA GLN A 11 12.62 -11.52 24.58
C GLN A 11 13.55 -12.01 23.46
N ALA A 12 13.41 -13.25 22.97
CA ALA A 12 14.29 -13.77 21.92
C ALA A 12 13.55 -13.98 20.58
N PRO A 13 13.92 -13.29 19.49
CA PRO A 13 13.32 -13.51 18.18
C PRO A 13 13.65 -14.92 17.66
N SER A 14 12.66 -15.58 17.07
CA SER A 14 12.82 -16.91 16.46
C SER A 14 13.88 -16.91 15.34
N LEU A 15 14.46 -18.07 15.02
CA LEU A 15 15.39 -18.20 13.88
C LEU A 15 14.77 -17.73 12.55
N LEU A 16 13.45 -17.89 12.41
CA LEU A 16 12.68 -17.35 11.29
C LEU A 16 12.58 -15.82 11.37
N ALA A 17 12.31 -15.23 12.54
CA ALA A 17 12.30 -13.77 12.71
C ALA A 17 13.68 -13.15 12.42
N ARG A 18 14.78 -13.84 12.80
CA ARG A 18 16.14 -13.46 12.39
C ARG A 18 16.31 -13.57 10.87
N ARG A 19 15.89 -14.68 10.25
CA ARG A 19 15.91 -14.88 8.78
C ARG A 19 15.02 -13.89 8.00
N ILE A 20 13.89 -13.46 8.56
CA ILE A 20 12.97 -12.47 7.98
C ILE A 20 13.52 -11.06 8.16
N SER A 21 14.19 -10.78 9.28
CA SER A 21 14.90 -9.52 9.48
C SER A 21 16.13 -9.38 8.58
N SER A 22 16.77 -10.50 8.21
CA SER A 22 17.93 -10.52 7.32
C SER A 22 17.53 -10.65 5.84
N ALA A 23 16.48 -11.39 5.53
CA ALA A 23 15.86 -11.42 4.20
C ALA A 23 14.96 -10.19 4.06
N ARG A 24 15.50 -9.10 3.50
CA ARG A 24 14.77 -7.87 3.16
C ARG A 24 13.67 -8.06 2.10
N SER A 25 13.07 -9.25 1.97
CA SER A 25 12.05 -9.58 0.98
C SER A 25 10.76 -10.09 1.62
N LEU A 26 9.68 -9.32 1.46
CA LEU A 26 8.30 -9.74 1.78
C LEU A 26 7.89 -11.02 1.02
N SER A 27 8.59 -11.39 -0.07
CA SER A 27 8.31 -12.63 -0.82
C SER A 27 8.69 -13.91 -0.05
N LEU A 28 9.78 -13.89 0.72
CA LEU A 28 10.18 -15.02 1.54
C LEU A 28 9.30 -15.17 2.78
N VAL A 29 8.87 -14.03 3.33
CA VAL A 29 7.98 -13.99 4.50
C VAL A 29 6.58 -14.52 4.19
N SER A 30 6.09 -14.22 2.99
CA SER A 30 4.76 -14.63 2.55
C SER A 30 4.64 -16.11 2.22
N ASN A 31 5.76 -16.81 1.94
CA ASN A 31 5.77 -18.27 1.84
C ASN A 31 5.61 -18.99 3.20
N ALA A 32 5.86 -18.30 4.31
CA ALA A 32 5.74 -18.85 5.66
C ALA A 32 4.42 -18.47 6.35
N ALA A 33 3.62 -17.58 5.76
CA ALA A 33 2.35 -17.12 6.30
C ALA A 33 1.23 -18.09 5.91
N ALA A 34 0.38 -18.45 6.89
CA ALA A 34 -0.78 -19.32 6.66
C ALA A 34 -1.87 -18.59 5.86
N ALA A 35 -2.13 -17.33 6.18
CA ALA A 35 -3.01 -16.46 5.41
C ALA A 35 -2.70 -14.99 5.67
N LEU A 36 -3.04 -14.12 4.72
CA LEU A 36 -3.02 -12.67 4.90
C LEU A 36 -4.40 -12.18 5.37
N LEU A 37 -4.44 -11.45 6.50
CA LEU A 37 -5.64 -10.75 6.93
C LEU A 37 -5.70 -9.34 6.32
N ALA A 38 -6.56 -9.14 5.33
CA ALA A 38 -6.77 -7.86 4.68
C ALA A 38 -8.08 -7.22 5.15
N SER A 39 -8.03 -5.94 5.52
CA SER A 39 -9.23 -5.15 5.84
C SER A 39 -9.01 -3.68 5.57
N TYR A 40 -10.07 -2.93 5.27
CA TYR A 40 -9.99 -1.47 5.36
C TYR A 40 -9.72 -1.06 6.82
N PRO A 41 -9.08 0.09 7.09
CA PRO A 41 -9.04 0.65 8.44
C PRO A 41 -10.44 0.64 9.09
N LYS A 42 -10.49 0.39 10.39
CA LYS A 42 -11.75 0.47 11.19
C LYS A 42 -12.83 -0.58 10.86
N SER A 43 -12.54 -1.58 10.03
CA SER A 43 -13.42 -2.74 9.81
C SER A 43 -13.46 -3.77 10.95
N GLY A 44 -12.85 -3.51 12.11
CA GLY A 44 -12.87 -4.42 13.27
C GLY A 44 -11.63 -5.29 13.47
N ARG A 45 -10.57 -5.10 12.67
CA ARG A 45 -9.33 -5.89 12.71
C ARG A 45 -8.69 -6.01 14.10
N THR A 46 -8.72 -4.95 14.91
CA THR A 46 -8.14 -4.99 16.28
C THR A 46 -8.83 -6.04 17.15
N TRP A 47 -10.16 -6.14 17.06
CA TRP A 47 -10.93 -7.12 17.82
C TRP A 47 -10.61 -8.54 17.37
N LEU A 48 -10.64 -8.78 16.05
CA LEU A 48 -10.31 -10.08 15.46
C LEU A 48 -8.89 -10.53 15.83
N ARG A 49 -7.90 -9.62 15.76
CA ARG A 49 -6.51 -9.92 16.18
C ARG A 49 -6.46 -10.37 17.64
N PHE A 50 -7.22 -9.72 18.51
CA PHE A 50 -7.22 -10.05 19.93
C PHE A 50 -7.85 -11.42 20.18
N ILE A 51 -8.99 -11.72 19.54
CA ILE A 51 -9.63 -13.05 19.60
C ILE A 51 -8.66 -14.15 19.16
N LEU A 52 -8.06 -14.00 17.97
CA LEU A 52 -7.12 -15.00 17.44
C LEU A 52 -5.90 -15.17 18.34
N SER A 53 -5.35 -14.07 18.86
CA SER A 53 -4.20 -14.15 19.77
C SER A 53 -4.54 -14.91 21.06
N GLN A 54 -5.69 -14.60 21.67
CA GLN A 54 -6.16 -15.29 22.88
C GLN A 54 -6.44 -16.77 22.62
N TYR A 55 -7.05 -17.10 21.47
CA TYR A 55 -7.30 -18.48 21.06
C TYR A 55 -5.99 -19.26 20.93
N PHE A 56 -5.04 -18.75 20.15
CA PHE A 56 -3.78 -19.44 19.90
C PHE A 56 -3.04 -19.70 21.21
N LEU A 57 -2.92 -18.70 22.07
CA LEU A 57 -2.29 -18.86 23.39
C LEU A 57 -2.99 -19.91 24.26
N ALA A 58 -4.31 -19.83 24.39
CA ALA A 58 -5.07 -20.76 25.21
C ALA A 58 -5.01 -22.19 24.66
N SER A 59 -5.07 -22.36 23.32
CA SER A 59 -5.02 -23.67 22.67
C SER A 59 -3.70 -24.41 22.90
N ARG A 60 -2.61 -23.65 23.10
CA ARG A 60 -1.27 -24.17 23.38
C ARG A 60 -0.85 -24.01 24.85
N GLN A 61 -1.83 -23.75 25.73
CA GLN A 61 -1.65 -23.65 27.18
C GLN A 61 -0.60 -22.62 27.62
N TYR A 62 -0.48 -21.52 26.88
CA TYR A 62 0.34 -20.39 27.26
C TYR A 62 -0.44 -19.37 28.10
N ALA A 63 0.28 -18.56 28.86
CA ALA A 63 -0.33 -17.48 29.62
C ALA A 63 -1.04 -16.48 28.68
N PRO A 64 -2.22 -15.95 29.08
CA PRO A 64 -2.94 -14.94 28.33
C PRO A 64 -2.11 -13.67 28.16
N ILE A 65 -2.30 -12.97 27.05
CA ILE A 65 -1.55 -11.75 26.76
C ILE A 65 -2.34 -10.47 27.02
N THR A 66 -1.61 -9.37 27.02
CA THR A 66 -2.12 -7.99 27.05
C THR A 66 -2.23 -7.42 25.64
N THR A 67 -2.87 -6.25 25.49
CA THR A 67 -2.94 -5.50 24.21
C THR A 67 -1.56 -5.24 23.59
N GLN A 68 -0.51 -5.25 24.40
CA GLN A 68 0.87 -4.96 24.02
C GLN A 68 1.54 -6.09 23.23
N SER A 69 1.07 -7.33 23.36
CA SER A 69 1.65 -8.51 22.70
C SER A 69 0.78 -9.05 21.57
N MET A 70 -0.29 -8.35 21.17
CA MET A 70 -1.15 -8.80 20.08
C MET A 70 -0.40 -8.95 18.74
N PHE A 71 0.60 -8.09 18.51
CA PHE A 71 1.42 -8.14 17.29
C PHE A 71 2.37 -9.33 17.25
N THR A 72 2.61 -9.97 18.39
CA THR A 72 3.41 -11.19 18.49
C THR A 72 2.76 -12.38 17.79
N PHE A 73 1.42 -12.36 17.61
CA PHE A 73 0.64 -13.43 17.00
C PHE A 73 -0.04 -13.00 15.69
N ALA A 74 -0.48 -11.74 15.62
CA ALA A 74 -1.10 -11.18 14.43
C ALA A 74 -0.40 -9.87 14.01
N PRO A 75 0.83 -9.96 13.47
CA PRO A 75 1.63 -8.80 13.08
C PRO A 75 1.00 -8.02 11.93
N ASN A 76 1.51 -6.82 11.66
CA ASN A 76 1.29 -6.14 10.40
C ASN A 76 2.09 -6.83 9.29
N PHE A 77 1.59 -6.76 8.06
CA PHE A 77 2.30 -7.22 6.87
C PHE A 77 3.31 -6.16 6.41
N ASP A 78 4.30 -5.91 7.25
CA ASP A 78 5.44 -5.02 7.01
C ASP A 78 6.66 -5.52 7.82
N LEU A 79 7.78 -4.80 7.70
CA LEU A 79 9.04 -5.13 8.38
C LEU A 79 9.27 -4.27 9.66
N ASP A 80 8.22 -3.66 10.22
CA ASP A 80 8.32 -2.93 11.49
C ASP A 80 8.77 -3.91 12.61
N PRO A 81 9.84 -3.61 13.37
CA PRO A 81 10.39 -4.54 14.34
C PRO A 81 9.49 -4.79 15.56
N ILE A 82 8.53 -3.89 15.83
CA ILE A 82 7.65 -3.95 17.00
C ILE A 82 6.27 -4.50 16.62
N ARG A 83 5.78 -4.14 15.44
CA ARG A 83 4.40 -4.43 15.00
C ARG A 83 4.32 -5.27 13.74
N GLY A 84 5.40 -5.34 12.97
CA GLY A 84 5.49 -6.07 11.71
C GLY A 84 5.85 -7.52 11.92
N ILE A 85 6.15 -8.20 10.81
CA ILE A 85 6.44 -9.63 10.83
C ILE A 85 7.67 -9.99 11.68
N PRO A 86 8.73 -9.15 11.81
CA PRO A 86 9.82 -9.43 12.73
C PRO A 86 9.38 -9.54 14.21
N ALA A 87 8.27 -8.92 14.60
CA ALA A 87 7.71 -9.03 15.95
C ALA A 87 7.01 -10.39 16.20
N PHE A 88 6.77 -11.17 15.15
CA PHE A 88 6.15 -12.49 15.25
C PHE A 88 7.09 -13.47 15.94
N VAL A 89 6.68 -13.95 17.11
CA VAL A 89 7.44 -14.95 17.85
C VAL A 89 6.95 -16.33 17.42
N ARG A 90 7.73 -16.99 16.56
CA ARG A 90 7.64 -18.44 16.39
C ARG A 90 8.34 -19.07 17.60
N ARG A 91 7.58 -19.54 18.60
CA ARG A 91 8.14 -20.48 19.59
C ARG A 91 8.65 -21.72 18.84
N SER A 92 9.58 -22.47 19.44
CA SER A 92 10.35 -23.58 18.83
C SER A 92 9.50 -24.51 17.95
N GLU A 93 10.15 -25.35 17.14
CA GLU A 93 9.51 -26.28 16.16
C GLU A 93 8.33 -27.12 16.70
N GLU A 94 8.16 -27.20 18.03
CA GLU A 94 7.10 -27.89 18.75
C GLU A 94 5.83 -27.05 19.04
N ALA A 95 5.86 -25.72 18.82
CA ALA A 95 4.78 -24.78 19.19
C ALA A 95 4.49 -23.71 18.11
N SER A 96 4.30 -24.13 16.86
CA SER A 96 4.00 -23.20 15.77
C SER A 96 2.52 -22.79 15.75
N PHE A 97 2.25 -21.51 15.99
CA PHE A 97 0.99 -20.88 15.60
C PHE A 97 1.04 -20.52 14.11
N PRO A 98 -0.11 -20.52 13.40
CA PRO A 98 -0.16 -20.02 12.04
C PRO A 98 0.19 -18.52 12.01
N LEU A 99 1.12 -18.14 11.13
CA LEU A 99 1.47 -16.74 10.90
C LEU A 99 0.37 -16.08 10.07
N VAL A 100 -0.39 -15.16 10.69
CA VAL A 100 -1.46 -14.39 10.04
C VAL A 100 -1.15 -12.89 10.08
N PRO A 101 -0.28 -12.38 9.19
CA PRO A 101 0.01 -10.96 9.12
C PRO A 101 -1.20 -10.21 8.55
N SER A 102 -1.34 -8.94 8.89
CA SER A 102 -2.48 -8.14 8.45
C SER A 102 -2.12 -6.82 7.78
N THR A 103 -2.91 -6.43 6.78
CA THR A 103 -2.65 -5.25 5.95
C THR A 103 -3.86 -4.33 5.83
N HIS A 104 -3.60 -3.03 5.69
CA HIS A 104 -4.58 -2.01 5.26
C HIS A 104 -4.29 -1.50 3.85
N LEU A 105 -3.30 -2.08 3.17
CA LEU A 105 -2.92 -1.65 1.84
C LEU A 105 -3.91 -2.18 0.80
N ARG A 106 -4.09 -1.41 -0.26
CA ARG A 106 -4.76 -1.87 -1.48
C ARG A 106 -4.05 -3.11 -2.02
N PHE A 107 -4.81 -3.96 -2.70
CA PHE A 107 -4.23 -5.12 -3.37
C PHE A 107 -3.16 -4.68 -4.37
N LYS A 108 -2.01 -5.36 -4.34
CA LYS A 108 -0.93 -5.20 -5.30
C LYS A 108 -0.69 -6.54 -6.01
N PRO A 109 -0.54 -6.57 -7.34
CA PRO A 109 -0.22 -7.80 -8.07
C PRO A 109 1.09 -8.48 -7.66
N THR A 110 1.96 -7.79 -6.92
CA THR A 110 3.18 -8.34 -6.33
C THR A 110 2.92 -9.25 -5.13
N LEU A 111 1.68 -9.36 -4.64
CA LEU A 111 1.32 -10.31 -3.61
C LEU A 111 1.48 -11.74 -4.18
N PRO A 112 2.15 -12.67 -3.49
CA PRO A 112 2.39 -14.00 -4.05
C PRO A 112 1.08 -14.75 -4.27
N SER A 113 0.91 -15.29 -5.46
CA SER A 113 -0.35 -15.90 -5.92
C SER A 113 -0.88 -17.05 -5.05
N ARG A 114 -0.01 -17.74 -4.32
CA ARG A 114 -0.38 -18.85 -3.42
C ARG A 114 -0.74 -18.44 -2.01
N LEU A 115 -0.56 -17.18 -1.63
CA LEU A 115 -0.86 -16.71 -0.27
C LEU A 115 -2.39 -16.61 -0.10
N PRO A 116 -3.02 -17.41 0.78
CA PRO A 116 -4.44 -17.33 1.03
C PRO A 116 -4.82 -16.01 1.70
N VAL A 117 -6.05 -15.54 1.51
CA VAL A 117 -6.51 -14.24 2.01
C VAL A 117 -7.74 -14.40 2.88
N MET A 118 -7.64 -13.98 4.14
CA MET A 118 -8.82 -13.68 4.96
C MET A 118 -9.19 -12.21 4.76
N PHE A 119 -10.38 -11.93 4.25
CA PHE A 119 -10.81 -10.57 3.92
C PHE A 119 -11.97 -10.13 4.82
N LEU A 120 -11.68 -9.16 5.70
CA LEU A 120 -12.64 -8.64 6.67
C LEU A 120 -13.41 -7.45 6.07
N ILE A 121 -14.72 -7.64 5.96
CA ILE A 121 -15.70 -6.68 5.47
C ILE A 121 -16.55 -6.20 6.65
N ARG A 122 -16.92 -4.92 6.61
CA ARG A 122 -17.85 -4.28 7.54
C ARG A 122 -18.70 -3.28 6.75
N ASP A 123 -19.90 -2.99 7.22
CA ASP A 123 -20.77 -1.95 6.65
C ASP A 123 -19.98 -0.64 6.41
N PRO A 124 -19.96 -0.11 5.17
CA PRO A 124 -19.19 1.09 4.85
C PRO A 124 -19.64 2.33 5.63
N ARG A 125 -20.92 2.43 6.03
CA ARG A 125 -21.43 3.53 6.86
C ARG A 125 -20.78 3.48 8.24
N ALA A 126 -20.72 2.30 8.85
CA ALA A 126 -20.05 2.07 10.13
C ALA A 126 -18.52 2.26 10.04
N VAL A 127 -17.91 1.88 8.92
CA VAL A 127 -16.48 2.07 8.66
C VAL A 127 -16.12 3.55 8.55
N LEU A 128 -16.83 4.30 7.71
CA LEU A 128 -16.48 5.70 7.40
C LEU A 128 -16.65 6.61 8.61
N ILE A 129 -17.73 6.46 9.39
CA ILE A 129 -17.90 7.25 10.61
C ILE A 129 -16.86 6.88 11.68
N SER A 130 -16.49 5.58 11.78
CA SER A 130 -15.42 5.15 12.68
C SER A 130 -14.05 5.67 12.27
N ASP A 131 -13.79 5.77 10.96
CA ASP A 131 -12.54 6.33 10.43
C ASP A 131 -12.47 7.84 10.60
N TYR A 132 -13.59 8.55 10.39
CA TYR A 132 -13.70 9.98 10.68
C TYR A 132 -13.28 10.31 12.11
N HIS A 133 -13.85 9.63 13.12
CA HIS A 133 -13.43 9.80 14.52
C HIS A 133 -11.97 9.39 14.73
N HIS A 134 -11.51 8.33 14.08
CA HIS A 134 -10.11 7.91 14.21
C HIS A 134 -9.13 8.95 13.67
N VAL A 135 -9.43 9.62 12.55
CA VAL A 135 -8.53 10.62 11.96
C VAL A 135 -8.65 11.99 12.61
N THR A 136 -9.80 12.32 13.21
CA THR A 136 -10.06 13.61 13.87
C THR A 136 -9.79 13.61 15.37
N ARG A 137 -10.05 12.51 16.10
CA ARG A 137 -9.91 12.42 17.56
C ARG A 137 -8.68 11.63 18.00
N HIS A 138 -8.43 10.50 17.36
CA HIS A 138 -7.33 9.62 17.76
C HIS A 138 -5.99 10.03 17.14
N LYS A 139 -5.93 10.25 15.82
CA LYS A 139 -4.69 10.60 15.12
C LYS A 139 -4.46 12.10 14.95
N LEU A 140 -5.52 12.90 15.09
CA LEU A 140 -5.51 14.35 14.84
C LEU A 140 -4.92 14.72 13.45
N SER A 141 -5.06 13.80 12.48
CA SER A 141 -4.46 13.89 11.14
C SER A 141 -5.38 14.51 10.09
N PHE A 142 -6.63 14.78 10.45
CA PHE A 142 -7.63 15.42 9.61
C PHE A 142 -8.37 16.49 10.41
N ARG A 143 -8.69 17.60 9.75
CA ARG A 143 -9.53 18.69 10.29
C ARG A 143 -10.59 19.00 9.25
N GLY A 144 -11.84 19.02 9.66
CA GLY A 144 -12.97 19.22 8.76
C GLY A 144 -14.24 18.58 9.34
N SER A 145 -15.35 18.83 8.69
CA SER A 145 -16.62 18.17 8.98
C SER A 145 -16.62 16.72 8.48
N ILE A 146 -17.64 15.96 8.87
CA ILE A 146 -17.88 14.63 8.30
C ILE A 146 -18.16 14.71 6.80
N ASP A 147 -18.81 15.75 6.31
CA ASP A 147 -19.08 15.94 4.87
C ASP A 147 -17.78 16.13 4.09
N ASP A 148 -16.86 16.95 4.61
CA ASP A 148 -15.51 17.15 4.04
C ASP A 148 -14.73 15.83 4.02
N PHE A 149 -14.87 15.02 5.07
CA PHE A 149 -14.22 13.71 5.15
C PHE A 149 -14.79 12.74 4.12
N LEU A 150 -16.11 12.65 3.97
CA LEU A 150 -16.75 11.69 3.08
C LEU A 150 -16.32 11.89 1.62
N ILE A 151 -16.16 13.14 1.18
CA ILE A 151 -15.71 13.47 -0.19
C ILE A 151 -14.17 13.46 -0.35
N ASN A 152 -13.40 13.22 0.72
CA ASN A 152 -11.95 13.28 0.67
C ASN A 152 -11.35 12.10 -0.14
N GLU A 153 -10.53 12.41 -1.14
CA GLU A 153 -9.96 11.42 -2.07
C GLU A 153 -8.94 10.46 -1.45
N ASP A 154 -8.28 10.87 -0.36
CA ASP A 154 -7.17 10.13 0.25
C ASP A 154 -7.60 9.26 1.43
N ARG A 155 -8.76 9.53 2.03
CA ARG A 155 -9.23 8.85 3.26
C ARG A 155 -10.73 8.57 3.31
N GLY A 156 -11.52 9.35 2.58
CA GLY A 156 -12.98 9.26 2.58
C GLY A 156 -13.52 8.11 1.75
N LEU A 157 -14.77 8.26 1.33
CA LEU A 157 -15.49 7.27 0.54
C LEU A 157 -14.78 6.91 -0.79
N PRO A 158 -14.19 7.86 -1.55
CA PRO A 158 -13.43 7.51 -2.75
C PRO A 158 -12.24 6.58 -2.46
N HIS A 159 -11.53 6.80 -1.35
CA HIS A 159 -10.42 5.95 -0.93
C HIS A 159 -10.90 4.55 -0.53
N TYR A 160 -12.00 4.47 0.22
CA TYR A 160 -12.66 3.20 0.55
C TYR A 160 -13.06 2.41 -0.70
N ILE A 161 -13.72 3.06 -1.67
CA ILE A 161 -14.12 2.42 -2.94
C ILE A 161 -12.89 1.91 -3.71
N LYS A 162 -11.84 2.74 -3.84
CA LYS A 162 -10.58 2.32 -4.48
C LYS A 162 -9.96 1.11 -3.78
N TYR A 163 -10.03 1.05 -2.45
CA TYR A 163 -9.56 -0.09 -1.68
C TYR A 163 -10.37 -1.35 -1.98
N MET A 164 -11.69 -1.29 -1.85
CA MET A 164 -12.58 -2.44 -2.08
C MET A 164 -12.44 -2.95 -3.52
N ASN A 165 -12.42 -2.06 -4.51
CA ASN A 165 -12.25 -2.43 -5.92
C ASN A 165 -10.90 -3.07 -6.20
N SER A 166 -9.82 -2.60 -5.56
CA SER A 166 -8.51 -3.25 -5.70
C SER A 166 -8.55 -4.70 -5.19
N TRP A 167 -9.21 -4.92 -4.04
CA TRP A 167 -9.33 -6.25 -3.46
C TRP A 167 -10.30 -7.16 -4.20
N ALA A 168 -11.25 -6.64 -4.98
CA ALA A 168 -12.06 -7.45 -5.90
C ALA A 168 -11.19 -8.23 -6.90
N ILE A 169 -10.09 -7.63 -7.33
CA ILE A 169 -9.08 -8.27 -8.19
C ILE A 169 -8.29 -9.31 -7.39
N GLY A 170 -7.88 -8.96 -6.16
CA GLY A 170 -7.13 -9.87 -5.29
C GLY A 170 -7.91 -11.14 -4.94
N LEU A 171 -9.16 -11.01 -4.50
CA LEU A 171 -10.01 -12.16 -4.15
C LEU A 171 -10.32 -13.07 -5.36
N ALA A 172 -10.27 -12.54 -6.58
CA ALA A 172 -10.42 -13.38 -7.78
C ALA A 172 -9.15 -14.17 -8.13
N ARG A 173 -8.01 -13.84 -7.52
CA ARG A 173 -6.69 -14.41 -7.82
C ARG A 173 -6.14 -15.31 -6.72
N HIS A 174 -6.71 -15.23 -5.52
CA HIS A 174 -6.23 -15.93 -4.34
C HIS A 174 -7.38 -16.76 -3.75
N ASP A 175 -7.02 -17.90 -3.18
CA ASP A 175 -7.93 -18.60 -2.28
C ASP A 175 -8.24 -17.68 -1.09
N HIS A 176 -9.51 -17.65 -0.68
CA HIS A 176 -9.96 -16.64 0.27
C HIS A 176 -11.14 -17.07 1.13
N HIS A 177 -11.13 -16.53 2.34
CA HIS A 177 -12.23 -16.59 3.28
C HIS A 177 -12.74 -15.18 3.57
N ILE A 178 -14.05 -14.97 3.48
CA ILE A 178 -14.67 -13.68 3.77
C ILE A 178 -15.17 -13.67 5.19
N ILE A 179 -14.76 -12.65 5.94
CA ILE A 179 -15.21 -12.43 7.30
C ILE A 179 -16.10 -11.20 7.28
N TYR A 180 -17.32 -11.35 7.80
CA TYR A 180 -18.22 -10.22 8.00
C TYR A 180 -18.16 -9.80 9.46
N TYR A 181 -17.86 -8.54 9.73
CA TYR A 181 -17.80 -8.02 11.09
C TYR A 181 -19.14 -8.18 11.82
N GLU A 182 -20.24 -8.05 11.08
CA GLU A 182 -21.61 -8.23 11.56
C GLU A 182 -21.89 -9.70 11.95
N ASP A 183 -21.44 -10.68 11.16
CA ASP A 183 -21.52 -12.11 11.55
C ASP A 183 -20.63 -12.38 12.76
N LEU A 184 -19.42 -11.82 12.81
CA LEU A 184 -18.50 -11.97 13.93
C LEU A 184 -19.09 -11.44 15.24
N LEU A 185 -19.89 -10.37 15.18
CA LEU A 185 -20.65 -9.86 16.33
C LEU A 185 -21.82 -10.76 16.72
N ALA A 186 -22.51 -11.35 15.75
CA ALA A 186 -23.69 -12.16 16.00
C ALA A 186 -23.36 -13.55 16.55
N ASP A 187 -22.32 -14.19 16.01
CA ASP A 187 -21.87 -15.53 16.39
C ASP A 187 -20.34 -15.64 16.26
N THR A 188 -19.65 -15.11 17.28
CA THR A 188 -18.19 -15.06 17.30
C THR A 188 -17.56 -16.44 17.27
N GLU A 189 -18.12 -17.42 17.98
CA GLU A 189 -17.55 -18.77 18.06
C GLU A 189 -17.55 -19.45 16.68
N SER A 190 -18.71 -19.50 16.02
CA SER A 190 -18.84 -20.14 14.71
C SER A 190 -18.01 -19.44 13.63
N GLU A 191 -17.92 -18.11 13.65
CA GLU A 191 -17.09 -17.38 12.68
C GLU A 191 -15.60 -17.65 12.89
N VAL A 192 -15.12 -17.72 14.14
CA VAL A 192 -13.73 -18.05 14.44
C VAL A 192 -13.42 -19.51 14.10
N GLU A 193 -14.35 -20.44 14.35
CA GLU A 193 -14.24 -21.84 13.93
C GLU A 193 -13.99 -21.94 12.41
N ARG A 194 -14.80 -21.28 11.59
CA ARG A 194 -14.62 -21.22 10.13
C ARG A 194 -13.26 -20.63 9.72
N MET A 195 -12.76 -19.64 10.44
CA MET A 195 -11.43 -19.07 10.18
C MET A 195 -10.32 -20.07 10.50
N LEU A 196 -10.45 -20.84 11.59
CA LEU A 196 -9.47 -21.86 11.96
C LEU A 196 -9.46 -23.02 10.98
N GLU A 197 -10.63 -23.45 10.50
CA GLU A 197 -10.74 -24.42 9.39
C GLU A 197 -10.04 -23.91 8.13
N PHE A 198 -10.25 -22.64 7.76
CA PHE A 198 -9.55 -22.04 6.61
C PHE A 198 -8.03 -21.96 6.80
N LEU A 199 -7.56 -21.85 8.04
CA LEU A 199 -6.13 -21.84 8.40
C LEU A 199 -5.54 -23.25 8.55
N ASP A 200 -6.36 -24.31 8.39
CA ASP A 200 -5.98 -25.70 8.64
C ASP A 200 -5.45 -25.91 10.09
N ASP A 201 -5.99 -25.18 11.06
CA ASP A 201 -5.67 -25.33 12.49
C ASP A 201 -6.80 -26.09 13.23
N PRO A 202 -6.51 -27.21 13.91
CA PRO A 202 -7.52 -27.97 14.64
C PRO A 202 -8.20 -27.14 15.73
N VAL A 203 -9.53 -27.14 15.72
CA VAL A 203 -10.32 -26.32 16.64
C VAL A 203 -10.28 -26.89 18.06
N ASN A 204 -9.75 -26.09 18.99
CA ASN A 204 -9.86 -26.35 20.42
C ASN A 204 -11.02 -25.54 21.01
N PHE A 205 -12.19 -26.17 21.15
CA PHE A 205 -13.41 -25.51 21.62
C PHE A 205 -13.27 -24.85 23.01
N LYS A 206 -12.49 -25.43 23.93
CA LYS A 206 -12.27 -24.82 25.25
C LYS A 206 -11.44 -23.53 25.14
N ALA A 207 -10.42 -23.53 24.29
CA ALA A 207 -9.62 -22.35 24.02
C ALA A 207 -10.42 -21.28 23.28
N LEU A 208 -11.31 -21.69 22.36
CA LEU A 208 -12.21 -20.81 21.64
C LEU A 208 -13.20 -20.10 22.57
N GLN A 209 -13.90 -20.85 23.42
CA GLN A 209 -14.81 -20.28 24.43
C GLN A 209 -14.07 -19.27 25.33
N TYR A 210 -12.90 -19.66 25.84
CA TYR A 210 -12.07 -18.76 26.63
C TYR A 210 -11.68 -17.48 25.86
N ALA A 211 -11.30 -17.61 24.59
CA ALA A 211 -10.88 -16.48 23.77
C ALA A 211 -12.04 -15.52 23.52
N VAL A 212 -13.23 -16.02 23.21
CA VAL A 212 -14.45 -15.23 23.00
C VAL A 212 -14.81 -14.49 24.28
N GLU A 213 -14.90 -15.19 25.41
CA GLU A 213 -15.20 -14.59 26.71
C GLU A 213 -14.18 -13.51 27.11
N SER A 214 -12.90 -13.76 26.84
CA SER A 214 -11.80 -12.84 27.17
C SER A 214 -11.73 -11.63 26.23
N SER A 215 -12.37 -11.72 25.07
CA SER A 215 -12.37 -10.70 24.03
C SER A 215 -13.68 -9.89 23.98
N SER A 216 -14.46 -9.90 25.07
CA SER A 216 -15.68 -9.08 25.14
C SER A 216 -15.36 -7.60 24.93
N PHE A 217 -16.34 -6.86 24.40
CA PHE A 217 -16.19 -5.43 24.13
C PHE A 217 -15.77 -4.65 25.39
N GLU A 218 -16.39 -4.97 26.53
CA GLU A 218 -16.13 -4.34 27.83
C GLU A 218 -14.70 -4.62 28.31
N LYS A 219 -14.25 -5.88 28.22
CA LYS A 219 -12.89 -6.27 28.61
C LYS A 219 -11.84 -5.59 27.74
N LEU A 220 -12.07 -5.54 26.44
CA LEU A 220 -11.19 -4.88 25.49
C LEU A 220 -11.13 -3.37 25.71
N LYS A 221 -12.27 -2.73 25.95
CA LYS A 221 -12.33 -1.31 26.27
C LYS A 221 -11.59 -1.01 27.57
N ALA A 222 -11.77 -1.83 28.60
CA ALA A 222 -11.06 -1.70 29.87
C ALA A 222 -9.53 -1.86 29.69
N LEU A 223 -9.09 -2.85 28.89
CA LEU A 223 -7.68 -3.05 28.56
C LEU A 223 -7.10 -1.87 27.78
N GLU A 224 -7.83 -1.32 26.81
CA GLU A 224 -7.41 -0.14 26.05
C GLU A 224 -7.26 1.08 26.97
N LEU A 225 -8.21 1.33 27.87
CA LEU A 225 -8.13 2.44 28.82
C LEU A 225 -6.89 2.31 29.72
N ALA A 226 -6.65 1.11 30.26
CA ALA A 226 -5.54 0.84 31.16
C ALA A 226 -4.17 0.91 30.46
N GLN A 227 -4.02 0.30 29.28
CA GLN A 227 -2.71 0.05 28.66
C GLN A 227 -2.49 0.85 27.37
N GLY A 228 -3.56 1.30 26.71
CA GLY A 228 -3.54 1.91 25.39
C GLY A 228 -3.23 0.91 24.29
N ILE A 229 -3.04 1.42 23.07
CA ILE A 229 -2.70 0.61 21.90
C ILE A 229 -1.24 0.88 21.52
N PRO A 230 -0.42 -0.14 21.28
CA PRO A 230 1.01 0.03 20.97
C PRO A 230 1.25 0.93 19.75
N GLY A 231 2.14 1.92 19.90
CA GLY A 231 2.51 2.84 18.82
C GLY A 231 1.45 3.90 18.52
N HIS A 232 0.55 4.17 19.45
CA HIS A 232 -0.48 5.21 19.36
C HIS A 232 -0.46 6.10 20.60
N ASP A 233 -0.45 7.42 20.39
CA ASP A 233 -0.62 8.43 21.43
C ASP A 233 -1.91 9.20 21.15
N TYR A 234 -2.84 9.16 22.10
CA TYR A 234 -4.20 9.71 21.97
C TYR A 234 -4.83 9.91 23.34
N ASP A 235 -5.80 10.83 23.42
CA ASP A 235 -6.53 11.09 24.65
C ASP A 235 -7.45 9.92 24.98
N ARG A 236 -7.12 9.16 26.03
CA ARG A 236 -7.92 8.00 26.47
C ARG A 236 -9.17 8.42 27.27
N SER A 237 -9.27 9.67 27.68
CA SER A 237 -10.47 10.21 28.36
C SER A 237 -11.57 10.58 27.36
N ASP A 238 -11.20 10.86 26.10
CA ASP A 238 -12.15 11.04 25.01
C ASP A 238 -12.63 9.67 24.49
N ALA A 239 -13.91 9.39 24.71
CA ALA A 239 -14.53 8.15 24.27
C ALA A 239 -14.46 7.97 22.75
N ASP A 240 -14.51 9.05 21.96
CA ASP A 240 -14.45 9.00 20.49
C ASP A 240 -13.02 8.84 19.96
N ALA A 241 -12.01 9.11 20.79
CA ALA A 241 -10.61 8.83 20.47
C ALA A 241 -10.24 7.35 20.68
N LEU A 242 -11.04 6.56 21.40
CA LEU A 242 -10.77 5.13 21.61
C LEU A 242 -10.91 4.31 20.31
N ARG A 243 -10.11 3.24 20.16
CA ARG A 243 -10.33 2.25 19.08
C ARG A 243 -11.58 1.43 19.34
N ILE A 244 -11.82 1.05 20.60
CA ILE A 244 -12.97 0.29 21.07
C ILE A 244 -14.05 1.27 21.58
N ARG A 245 -14.74 1.90 20.64
CA ARG A 245 -15.66 3.04 20.89
C ARG A 245 -17.06 2.63 21.32
N LYS A 246 -17.84 2.04 20.39
CA LYS A 246 -19.28 1.71 20.58
C LYS A 246 -19.66 0.24 20.43
N GLY A 247 -18.79 -0.66 19.97
CA GLY A 247 -19.02 -2.12 20.03
C GLY A 247 -20.23 -2.65 19.26
N GLN A 248 -20.89 -1.80 18.46
CA GLN A 248 -22.15 -2.06 17.80
C GLN A 248 -22.02 -1.86 16.29
N SER A 249 -22.73 -2.69 15.52
CA SER A 249 -22.82 -2.61 14.06
C SER A 249 -23.59 -1.37 13.58
N ASP A 250 -24.70 -1.03 14.24
CA ASP A 250 -25.67 -0.01 13.79
C ASP A 250 -25.43 1.42 14.31
N SER A 251 -24.36 1.67 15.05
CA SER A 251 -24.08 2.99 15.65
C SER A 251 -23.99 4.16 14.64
N PHE A 252 -23.79 3.87 13.36
CA PHE A 252 -23.81 4.87 12.29
C PHE A 252 -25.17 5.56 12.14
N ARG A 253 -26.28 4.92 12.53
CA ARG A 253 -27.64 5.48 12.39
C ARG A 253 -27.86 6.73 13.25
N GLU A 254 -27.14 6.84 14.36
CA GLU A 254 -27.21 7.98 15.29
C GLU A 254 -26.19 9.07 14.94
N GLU A 255 -25.17 8.75 14.14
CA GLU A 255 -24.00 9.61 13.90
C GLU A 255 -23.93 10.17 12.48
N LEU A 256 -24.59 9.51 11.53
CA LEU A 256 -24.71 9.98 10.15
C LEU A 256 -26.14 10.43 9.88
N THR A 257 -26.28 11.56 9.21
CA THR A 257 -27.58 12.00 8.69
C THR A 257 -28.08 11.03 7.62
N ILE A 258 -29.39 11.02 7.37
CA ILE A 258 -29.98 10.17 6.32
C ILE A 258 -29.38 10.49 4.94
N ASP A 259 -29.08 11.76 4.67
CA ASP A 259 -28.49 12.17 3.40
C ASP A 259 -27.04 11.68 3.26
N GLN A 260 -26.26 11.67 4.35
CA GLN A 260 -24.91 11.09 4.36
C GLN A 260 -24.94 9.58 4.16
N GLN A 261 -25.89 8.87 4.81
CA GLN A 261 -26.07 7.43 4.62
C GLN A 261 -26.42 7.11 3.17
N LYS A 262 -27.38 7.82 2.58
CA LYS A 262 -27.75 7.68 1.16
C LYS A 262 -26.59 8.00 0.23
N PHE A 263 -25.84 9.06 0.49
CA PHE A 263 -24.66 9.41 -0.30
C PHE A 263 -23.63 8.27 -0.34
N ILE A 264 -23.39 7.62 0.82
CA ILE A 264 -22.51 6.44 0.92
C ILE A 264 -23.07 5.27 0.11
N GLU A 265 -24.36 4.97 0.29
CA GLU A 265 -25.04 3.87 -0.40
C GLU A 265 -25.02 4.05 -1.93
N ASP A 266 -25.42 5.21 -2.43
CA ASP A 266 -25.51 5.50 -3.86
C ASP A 266 -24.14 5.53 -4.53
N SER A 267 -23.12 6.05 -3.84
CA SER A 267 -21.74 6.02 -4.31
C SER A 267 -21.20 4.58 -4.36
N CYS A 268 -21.47 3.77 -3.34
CA CYS A 268 -21.11 2.35 -3.34
C CYS A 268 -21.82 1.58 -4.47
N LYS A 269 -23.13 1.78 -4.66
CA LYS A 269 -23.92 1.17 -5.74
C LYS A 269 -23.37 1.50 -7.12
N SER A 270 -22.93 2.74 -7.32
CA SER A 270 -22.48 3.23 -8.64
C SER A 270 -21.02 2.92 -8.95
N GLN A 271 -20.15 2.80 -7.94
CA GLN A 271 -18.70 2.76 -8.16
C GLN A 271 -18.00 1.48 -7.67
N LEU A 272 -18.63 0.67 -6.81
CA LEU A 272 -18.01 -0.60 -6.39
C LEU A 272 -18.03 -1.63 -7.52
N ASP A 273 -17.00 -2.45 -7.58
CA ASP A 273 -16.98 -3.66 -8.38
C ASP A 273 -18.18 -4.53 -8.00
N ARG A 274 -18.89 -5.06 -9.01
CA ARG A 274 -20.13 -5.84 -8.81
C ARG A 274 -19.96 -6.98 -7.80
N ARG A 275 -18.80 -7.63 -7.76
CA ARG A 275 -18.51 -8.72 -6.81
C ARG A 275 -18.39 -8.20 -5.38
N MET A 276 -17.84 -7.00 -5.18
CA MET A 276 -17.77 -6.37 -3.86
C MET A 276 -19.13 -5.83 -3.42
N LEU A 277 -19.90 -5.24 -4.35
CA LEU A 277 -21.25 -4.78 -4.06
C LEU A 277 -22.15 -5.93 -3.58
N ALA A 278 -22.13 -7.07 -4.29
CA ALA A 278 -22.89 -8.27 -3.92
C ALA A 278 -22.54 -8.80 -2.51
N ARG A 279 -21.28 -8.62 -2.06
CA ARG A 279 -20.87 -9.00 -0.71
C ARG A 279 -21.48 -8.08 0.36
N LEU A 280 -21.67 -6.81 0.06
CA LEU A 280 -22.26 -5.84 0.99
C LEU A 280 -23.79 -5.95 1.06
N GLU A 281 -24.44 -6.36 -0.03
CA GLU A 281 -25.90 -6.57 -0.10
C GLU A 281 -26.42 -7.56 0.95
N ARG A 282 -25.59 -8.53 1.39
CA ARG A 282 -25.95 -9.58 2.37
C ARG A 282 -26.56 -9.06 3.69
N TYR A 283 -26.25 -7.83 4.13
CA TYR A 283 -26.76 -7.25 5.40
C TYR A 283 -27.78 -6.14 5.18
N GLY A 284 -28.45 -6.11 4.03
CA GLY A 284 -29.41 -5.05 3.74
C GLY A 284 -28.74 -3.67 3.65
N PHE A 285 -27.44 -3.62 3.32
CA PHE A 285 -26.71 -2.38 3.05
C PHE A 285 -27.43 -1.52 2.01
N LEU A 286 -28.13 -2.14 1.05
CA LEU A 286 -28.90 -1.46 0.00
C LEU A 286 -30.43 -1.45 0.22
N ASP A 287 -30.94 -2.13 1.26
CA ASP A 287 -32.37 -2.47 1.39
C ASP A 287 -33.15 -1.63 2.41
N ILE A 288 -32.61 -0.51 2.87
CA ILE A 288 -33.33 0.37 3.81
C ILE A 288 -33.63 1.69 3.13
N HIS A 289 -34.68 1.69 2.30
CA HIS A 289 -35.73 2.71 2.16
C HIS A 289 -36.58 2.36 0.93
N PRO A 290 -37.92 2.20 1.03
CA PRO A 290 -38.77 2.20 -0.16
C PRO A 290 -38.68 3.59 -0.79
N SER A 291 -38.03 3.66 -1.95
CA SER A 291 -38.07 4.85 -2.80
C SER A 291 -39.51 5.11 -3.21
N PRO A 292 -40.09 6.31 -2.98
CA PRO A 292 -41.37 6.65 -3.57
C PRO A 292 -41.16 6.78 -5.08
N ALA A 293 -41.80 5.90 -5.83
CA ALA A 293 -41.85 5.96 -7.27
C ALA A 293 -42.45 7.29 -7.77
N ALA A 294 -41.91 7.70 -8.92
CA ALA A 294 -42.55 8.44 -10.02
C ALA A 294 -42.06 9.88 -10.27
N GLY A 295 -41.53 10.05 -11.48
CA GLY A 295 -41.20 11.35 -12.04
C GLY A 295 -40.31 11.26 -13.28
N GLN A 296 -40.67 10.44 -14.27
CA GLN A 296 -40.05 10.50 -15.58
C GLN A 296 -40.53 11.77 -16.31
N THR A 297 -39.63 12.73 -16.51
CA THR A 297 -39.79 13.79 -17.52
C THR A 297 -38.61 13.69 -18.48
N ARG A 298 -38.90 13.16 -19.68
CA ARG A 298 -38.02 13.21 -20.85
C ARG A 298 -37.97 14.64 -21.37
N THR A 299 -36.77 15.17 -21.62
CA THR A 299 -36.55 16.35 -22.47
C THR A 299 -35.56 16.01 -23.60
N PRO A 300 -35.66 16.69 -24.77
CA PRO A 300 -35.15 16.16 -26.02
C PRO A 300 -33.67 16.53 -26.29
N LYS A 301 -33.05 15.65 -27.07
CA LYS A 301 -31.66 15.67 -27.55
C LYS A 301 -31.46 16.78 -28.60
N SER A 302 -30.41 17.60 -28.45
CA SER A 302 -29.92 18.55 -29.47
C SER A 302 -28.59 18.03 -30.06
N PRO A 303 -28.21 18.41 -31.30
CA PRO A 303 -27.33 17.60 -32.14
C PRO A 303 -25.84 17.83 -31.90
N ALA A 304 -25.05 16.83 -32.31
CA ALA A 304 -23.60 16.74 -32.19
C ALA A 304 -22.83 17.81 -33.01
N PRO A 305 -21.66 18.27 -32.55
CA PRO A 305 -20.75 19.04 -33.38
C PRO A 305 -19.88 18.13 -34.26
N LYS A 306 -19.55 18.65 -35.45
CA LYS A 306 -18.79 18.03 -36.53
C LYS A 306 -17.33 17.75 -36.13
N GLU A 307 -16.84 16.56 -36.43
CA GLU A 307 -15.43 16.18 -36.34
C GLU A 307 -14.57 17.04 -37.28
N ALA A 308 -13.51 17.63 -36.74
CA ALA A 308 -12.45 18.27 -37.49
C ALA A 308 -11.39 17.21 -37.88
N ALA A 309 -10.99 17.20 -39.14
CA ALA A 309 -9.98 16.30 -39.69
C ALA A 309 -8.63 16.50 -38.98
N HIS A 310 -8.12 15.43 -38.36
CA HIS A 310 -6.79 15.40 -37.75
C HIS A 310 -5.70 15.29 -38.82
N ASP A 311 -4.85 16.31 -38.89
CA ASP A 311 -3.68 16.37 -39.74
C ASP A 311 -2.58 15.39 -39.27
N PHE A 312 -2.49 14.25 -39.95
CA PHE A 312 -1.54 13.15 -39.69
C PHE A 312 -0.06 13.54 -39.85
N THR A 313 0.24 14.71 -40.43
CA THR A 313 1.63 15.14 -40.70
C THR A 313 2.28 15.90 -39.54
N THR A 314 1.47 16.49 -38.66
CA THR A 314 1.93 17.30 -37.52
C THR A 314 2.36 16.43 -36.33
N ASN A 315 1.67 15.30 -36.09
CA ASN A 315 2.01 14.35 -35.02
C ASN A 315 3.38 13.67 -35.21
N ARG A 316 3.79 13.42 -36.46
CA ARG A 316 5.10 12.79 -36.73
C ARG A 316 6.28 13.74 -36.50
N ARG A 317 6.07 15.05 -36.66
CA ARG A 317 7.09 16.08 -36.37
C ARG A 317 7.24 16.34 -34.88
N LEU A 318 6.13 16.34 -34.12
CA LEU A 318 6.15 16.46 -32.66
C LEU A 318 6.76 15.22 -31.99
N ALA A 319 6.46 14.02 -32.50
CA ALA A 319 7.07 12.78 -32.01
C ALA A 319 8.60 12.77 -32.17
N ASN A 320 9.11 13.18 -33.33
CA ASN A 320 10.56 13.26 -33.57
C ASN A 320 11.24 14.33 -32.69
N LEU A 321 10.57 15.45 -32.41
CA LEU A 321 11.07 16.47 -31.50
C LEU A 321 11.11 15.97 -30.04
N GLY A 322 10.10 15.21 -29.62
CA GLY A 322 10.02 14.61 -28.28
C GLY A 322 11.11 13.56 -28.04
N VAL A 323 11.39 12.72 -29.02
CA VAL A 323 12.49 11.73 -28.94
C VAL A 323 13.85 12.42 -28.84
N GLN A 324 14.06 13.52 -29.58
CA GLN A 324 15.31 14.27 -29.54
C GLN A 324 15.53 14.96 -28.18
N LEU A 325 14.51 15.62 -27.63
CA LEU A 325 14.56 16.22 -26.29
C LEU A 325 14.81 15.17 -25.20
N LEU A 326 14.16 14.01 -25.30
CA LEU A 326 14.38 12.91 -24.37
C LEU A 326 15.82 12.40 -24.42
N SER A 327 16.39 12.26 -25.63
CA SER A 327 17.78 11.84 -25.80
C SER A 327 18.79 12.82 -25.19
N GLU A 328 18.57 14.12 -25.32
CA GLU A 328 19.42 15.16 -24.73
C GLU A 328 19.38 15.12 -23.19
N VAL A 329 18.19 14.94 -22.61
CA VAL A 329 18.01 14.81 -21.16
C VAL A 329 18.71 13.56 -20.63
N MET A 330 18.61 12.43 -21.34
CA MET A 330 19.30 11.19 -20.96
C MET A 330 20.83 11.34 -20.96
N VAL A 331 21.40 12.03 -21.95
CA VAL A 331 22.85 12.31 -22.01
C VAL A 331 23.28 13.16 -20.81
N ILE A 332 22.52 14.19 -20.46
CA ILE A 332 22.82 15.08 -19.32
C ILE A 332 22.77 14.31 -17.99
N ILE A 333 21.71 13.51 -17.79
CA ILE A 333 21.55 12.69 -16.58
C ILE A 333 22.69 11.66 -16.47
N GLY A 334 23.04 11.01 -17.58
CA GLY A 334 24.13 10.03 -17.62
C GLY A 334 25.48 10.64 -17.23
N LEU A 335 25.82 11.81 -17.80
CA LEU A 335 27.04 12.55 -17.46
C LEU A 335 27.06 13.01 -16.00
N ALA A 336 25.94 13.54 -15.50
CA ALA A 336 25.84 14.00 -14.11
C ALA A 336 26.06 12.84 -13.12
N ALA A 337 25.46 11.68 -13.38
CA ALA A 337 25.64 10.48 -12.55
C ALA A 337 27.11 10.00 -12.55
N MET A 338 27.78 10.01 -13.71
CA MET A 338 29.20 9.62 -13.82
C MET A 338 30.16 10.58 -13.12
N VAL A 339 29.82 11.87 -13.00
CA VAL A 339 30.63 12.87 -12.28
C VAL A 339 30.44 12.79 -10.76
N VAL A 340 29.24 12.44 -10.31
CA VAL A 340 28.89 12.37 -8.89
C VAL A 340 29.32 11.05 -8.24
N ALA A 341 29.44 9.96 -9.01
CA ALA A 341 29.83 8.65 -8.47
C ALA A 341 31.23 8.60 -7.83
N PRO A 342 32.31 9.19 -8.39
CA PRO A 342 33.65 9.08 -7.80
C PRO A 342 33.79 9.75 -6.42
N PRO A 343 33.25 10.95 -6.15
CA PRO A 343 33.25 11.53 -4.81
C PRO A 343 32.51 10.68 -3.76
N ILE A 344 31.36 10.10 -4.13
CA ILE A 344 30.60 9.22 -3.24
C ILE A 344 31.41 7.94 -2.96
N LEU A 345 32.15 7.41 -3.95
CA LEU A 345 33.00 6.22 -3.77
C LEU A 345 34.13 6.47 -2.78
N VAL A 346 34.70 7.67 -2.77
CA VAL A 346 35.73 8.05 -1.79
C VAL A 346 35.17 8.07 -0.37
N ILE A 347 33.94 8.56 -0.18
CA ILE A 347 33.26 8.57 1.13
C ILE A 347 32.97 7.12 1.56
N GLU A 348 32.40 6.33 0.65
CA GLU A 348 32.08 4.92 0.83
C GLU A 348 33.32 4.10 1.24
N VAL A 349 34.42 4.20 0.49
CA VAL A 349 35.68 3.51 0.80
C VAL A 349 36.27 3.99 2.12
N GLY A 350 36.12 5.28 2.43
CA GLY A 350 36.50 5.85 3.72
C GLY A 350 35.76 5.21 4.88
N GLU A 351 34.43 5.11 4.82
CA GLU A 351 33.61 4.50 5.87
C GLU A 351 33.89 3.00 6.04
N TRP A 352 34.08 2.27 4.94
CA TRP A 352 34.46 0.86 4.98
C TRP A 352 35.82 0.63 5.65
N LEU A 353 36.82 1.49 5.39
CA LEU A 353 38.14 1.41 6.05
C LEU A 353 38.04 1.50 7.58
N PHE A 354 37.05 2.24 8.11
CA PHE A 354 36.84 2.38 9.56
C PHE A 354 35.95 1.30 10.16
N ARG A 355 34.92 0.83 9.43
CA ARG A 355 33.93 -0.13 9.96
C ARG A 355 34.18 -1.58 9.58
N ARG A 356 35.03 -1.83 8.57
CA ARG A 356 35.29 -3.14 7.93
C ARG A 356 34.04 -3.83 7.37
N GLU A 357 32.93 -3.12 7.27
CA GLU A 357 31.65 -3.57 6.73
C GLU A 357 31.05 -2.43 5.90
N TRP A 358 30.35 -2.78 4.83
CA TRP A 358 29.58 -1.83 4.04
C TRP A 358 28.19 -1.71 4.65
N ASP A 359 27.62 -0.50 4.76
CA ASP A 359 26.27 -0.32 5.31
C ASP A 359 25.25 -1.12 4.47
N GLY A 360 24.86 -2.30 4.99
CA GLY A 360 23.90 -3.21 4.35
C GLY A 360 24.46 -4.50 3.74
N HIS A 361 25.77 -4.78 3.82
CA HIS A 361 26.37 -6.01 3.29
C HIS A 361 27.50 -6.56 4.18
N SER A 362 27.57 -7.89 4.35
CA SER A 362 28.67 -8.54 5.08
C SER A 362 29.81 -8.97 4.13
N LEU A 363 31.02 -9.17 4.66
CA LEU A 363 32.16 -9.75 3.91
C LEU A 363 31.80 -11.12 3.30
N GLU A 364 30.91 -11.87 3.95
CA GLU A 364 30.43 -13.19 3.51
C GLU A 364 29.62 -13.10 2.20
N ASP A 365 28.87 -12.01 2.00
CA ASP A 365 28.12 -11.77 0.76
C ASP A 365 29.05 -11.49 -0.43
N GLY A 366 30.21 -10.88 -0.17
CA GLY A 366 31.26 -10.66 -1.17
C GLY A 366 32.08 -11.91 -1.50
N LEU A 367 32.27 -12.81 -0.55
CA LEU A 367 32.99 -14.07 -0.75
C LEU A 367 32.19 -15.10 -1.55
N ALA A 368 30.86 -14.98 -1.57
CA ALA A 368 29.97 -15.75 -2.44
C ALA A 368 30.27 -15.53 -3.94
N LEU A 369 30.84 -14.38 -4.32
CA LEU A 369 31.30 -14.07 -5.68
C LEU A 369 32.42 -15.03 -6.17
N PHE A 370 33.20 -15.58 -5.24
CA PHE A 370 34.34 -16.45 -5.51
C PHE A 370 34.03 -17.93 -5.25
N GLY A 371 32.75 -18.30 -5.09
CA GLY A 371 32.34 -19.69 -4.87
C GLY A 371 32.74 -20.23 -3.50
N ILE A 372 32.89 -19.37 -2.50
CA ILE A 372 33.09 -19.79 -1.11
C ILE A 372 31.69 -19.85 -0.46
N ASP A 373 31.25 -21.07 -0.16
CA ASP A 373 29.83 -21.48 -0.15
C ASP A 373 28.86 -20.74 0.79
N ARG A 374 27.74 -20.31 0.21
CA ARG A 374 26.42 -20.25 0.87
C ARG A 374 25.71 -21.59 0.63
N LEU A 375 25.40 -22.32 1.71
CA LEU A 375 24.53 -23.52 1.65
C LEU A 375 23.05 -23.08 1.52
N GLY A 376 22.50 -23.05 0.30
CA GLY A 376 21.09 -22.77 0.03
C GLY A 376 20.69 -23.00 -1.44
N PRO A 377 19.41 -23.29 -1.76
CA PRO A 377 19.02 -23.79 -3.07
C PRO A 377 18.92 -22.68 -4.12
N VAL A 378 19.72 -22.87 -5.18
CA VAL A 378 19.72 -22.31 -6.54
C VAL A 378 18.66 -21.24 -6.86
N GLU A 379 19.10 -19.99 -6.93
CA GLU A 379 18.45 -18.88 -7.65
C GLU A 379 18.92 -18.87 -9.11
N THR A 380 18.06 -18.39 -10.02
CA THR A 380 18.35 -18.35 -11.46
C THR A 380 19.57 -17.47 -11.77
N PRO A 381 20.30 -17.68 -12.89
CA PRO A 381 21.46 -16.85 -13.25
C PRO A 381 21.14 -15.34 -13.32
N THR A 382 19.87 -15.01 -13.58
CA THR A 382 19.36 -13.65 -13.67
C THR A 382 19.19 -12.99 -12.30
N GLU A 383 18.73 -13.74 -11.30
CA GLU A 383 18.63 -13.28 -9.91
C GLU A 383 20.02 -13.10 -9.29
N GLN A 384 20.95 -14.02 -9.54
CA GLN A 384 22.35 -13.88 -9.14
C GLN A 384 22.99 -12.61 -9.72
N PHE A 385 22.68 -12.29 -10.99
CA PHE A 385 23.18 -11.07 -11.63
C PHE A 385 22.54 -9.79 -11.06
N LEU A 386 21.24 -9.84 -10.73
CA LEU A 386 20.53 -8.70 -10.13
C LEU A 386 21.01 -8.42 -8.71
N ASP A 387 21.24 -9.47 -7.93
CA ASP A 387 21.76 -9.36 -6.57
C ASP A 387 23.19 -8.83 -6.56
N VAL A 388 24.02 -9.22 -7.53
CA VAL A 388 25.34 -8.61 -7.75
C VAL A 388 25.22 -7.12 -8.06
N LEU A 389 24.27 -6.72 -8.92
CA LEU A 389 24.04 -5.30 -9.24
C LEU A 389 23.53 -4.47 -8.06
N LEU A 390 22.79 -5.10 -7.14
CA LEU A 390 22.27 -4.48 -5.92
C LEU A 390 23.28 -4.53 -4.75
N ALA A 391 24.26 -5.43 -4.82
CA ALA A 391 25.33 -5.60 -3.82
C ALA A 391 26.60 -4.79 -4.14
N LEU A 392 26.69 -4.23 -5.35
CA LEU A 392 27.74 -3.27 -5.66
C LEU A 392 27.49 -1.97 -4.87
N PRO A 393 28.55 -1.33 -4.33
CA PRO A 393 28.44 -0.02 -3.70
C PRO A 393 27.61 0.91 -4.59
N LEU A 394 26.70 1.68 -3.99
CA LEU A 394 25.71 2.52 -4.67
C LEU A 394 26.34 3.36 -5.79
N THR A 395 27.61 3.72 -5.60
CA THR A 395 28.50 4.39 -6.55
C THR A 395 28.77 3.65 -7.86
N ILE A 396 29.05 2.35 -7.82
CA ILE A 396 29.29 1.54 -9.02
C ILE A 396 27.97 1.37 -9.78
N THR A 397 26.86 1.17 -9.07
CA THR A 397 25.52 1.06 -9.69
C THR A 397 25.08 2.38 -10.31
N LEU A 398 25.30 3.52 -9.63
CA LEU A 398 25.09 4.87 -10.17
C LEU A 398 25.97 5.15 -11.40
N PHE A 399 27.23 4.72 -11.36
CA PHE A 399 28.16 4.89 -12.48
C PHE A 399 27.74 4.08 -13.71
N LEU A 400 27.39 2.81 -13.52
CA LEU A 400 26.91 1.94 -14.59
C LEU A 400 25.57 2.43 -15.15
N TYR A 401 24.63 2.82 -14.28
CA TYR A 401 23.37 3.43 -14.69
C TYR A 401 23.58 4.71 -15.50
N GLY A 402 24.50 5.58 -15.05
CA GLY A 402 24.90 6.78 -15.76
C GLY A 402 25.48 6.47 -17.14
N LEU A 403 26.39 5.50 -17.22
CA LEU A 403 27.00 5.04 -18.47
C LEU A 403 25.96 4.47 -19.45
N PHE A 404 25.05 3.60 -18.99
CA PHE A 404 24.01 3.03 -19.86
C PHE A 404 23.01 4.08 -20.33
N THR A 405 22.61 5.02 -19.45
CA THR A 405 21.70 6.12 -19.80
C THR A 405 22.35 7.07 -20.81
N LEU A 406 23.65 7.33 -20.66
CA LEU A 406 24.46 8.10 -21.61
C LEU A 406 24.54 7.41 -22.98
N LEU A 407 24.90 6.12 -23.01
CA LEU A 407 25.02 5.34 -24.24
C LEU A 407 23.67 5.23 -24.97
N ALA A 408 22.57 5.03 -24.23
CA ALA A 408 21.22 5.04 -24.79
C ALA A 408 20.84 6.41 -25.35
N GLY A 409 21.14 7.50 -24.62
CA GLY A 409 20.92 8.87 -25.11
C GLY A 409 21.69 9.17 -26.40
N VAL A 410 22.95 8.73 -26.49
CA VAL A 410 23.80 8.86 -27.70
C VAL A 410 23.34 7.96 -28.84
N HIS A 411 22.71 6.82 -28.56
CA HIS A 411 22.16 5.92 -29.58
C HIS A 411 20.83 6.43 -30.16
N PHE A 412 19.94 6.96 -29.31
CA PHE A 412 18.61 7.46 -29.72
C PHE A 412 18.62 8.89 -30.23
N GLY A 413 19.50 9.75 -29.70
CA GLY A 413 19.80 11.03 -30.30
C GLY A 413 20.81 10.81 -31.41
N ASP A 414 20.55 11.28 -32.61
CA ASP A 414 21.36 11.10 -33.83
C ASP A 414 22.77 11.78 -33.74
N TRP A 415 23.55 11.49 -32.69
CA TRP A 415 24.84 12.07 -32.33
C TRP A 415 26.00 11.45 -33.12
N GLY A 416 25.74 11.07 -34.37
CA GLY A 416 26.76 10.74 -35.36
C GLY A 416 27.39 12.02 -35.94
N LEU A 417 28.65 11.95 -36.38
CA LEU A 417 29.48 13.02 -36.98
C LEU A 417 28.86 13.79 -38.19
N GLN A 418 27.58 13.61 -38.49
CA GLN A 418 26.83 14.35 -39.51
C GLN A 418 25.93 15.47 -38.95
N GLY A 419 25.67 15.53 -37.63
CA GLY A 419 24.82 16.53 -36.98
C GLY A 419 25.31 17.99 -37.06
N VAL A 420 26.58 18.21 -37.39
CA VAL A 420 27.17 19.56 -37.56
C VAL A 420 26.63 20.28 -38.81
N ARG A 421 26.03 19.56 -39.78
CA ARG A 421 25.52 20.17 -41.03
C ARG A 421 24.16 20.88 -40.89
N LEU A 422 23.36 20.59 -39.86
CA LEU A 422 22.04 21.23 -39.70
C LEU A 422 22.13 22.69 -39.21
N LYS A 423 23.13 23.04 -38.38
CA LYS A 423 23.33 24.42 -37.90
C LYS A 423 23.64 25.41 -39.04
N LYS A 424 24.30 24.96 -40.12
CA LYS A 424 24.57 25.82 -41.30
C LYS A 424 23.34 26.12 -42.15
N LYS A 425 22.38 25.19 -42.28
CA LYS A 425 21.17 25.44 -43.09
C LYS A 425 20.14 26.35 -42.41
N LEU A 426 20.09 26.36 -41.08
CA LEU A 426 19.19 27.24 -40.32
C LEU A 426 19.67 28.69 -40.28
N ALA A 427 20.98 28.94 -40.17
CA ALA A 427 21.54 30.30 -40.19
C ALA A 427 21.34 31.03 -41.54
N VAL A 428 21.48 30.31 -42.67
CA VAL A 428 21.30 30.89 -44.02
C VAL A 428 19.84 31.29 -44.28
N ARG A 429 18.87 30.64 -43.62
CA ARG A 429 17.44 30.91 -43.82
C ARG A 429 16.94 32.09 -42.98
N GLN A 430 17.55 32.37 -41.82
CA GLN A 430 17.24 33.54 -41.01
C GLN A 430 17.78 34.85 -41.62
N SER A 431 18.96 34.81 -42.24
CA SER A 431 19.56 35.98 -42.93
C SER A 431 18.68 36.52 -44.07
N ARG A 432 17.98 35.66 -44.82
CA ARG A 432 17.12 36.08 -45.94
C ARG A 432 15.78 36.70 -45.54
N LYS A 433 15.31 36.49 -44.29
CA LYS A 433 14.02 37.03 -43.82
C LYS A 433 14.10 38.43 -43.21
N SER A 434 15.31 38.93 -42.90
CA SER A 434 15.50 40.23 -42.23
C SER A 434 15.66 41.43 -43.18
N ARG A 435 15.59 41.24 -44.51
CA ARG A 435 15.87 42.31 -45.49
C ARG A 435 14.70 42.55 -46.44
N LYS A 436 13.56 43.01 -45.91
CA LYS A 436 12.48 43.67 -46.67
C LYS A 436 11.39 44.18 -45.72
N ILE A 437 11.56 45.37 -45.14
CA ILE A 437 10.51 46.40 -44.92
C ILE A 437 11.24 47.75 -44.71
N MET A 438 11.09 48.70 -45.63
CA MET A 438 11.33 50.13 -45.42
C MET A 438 10.06 50.87 -45.90
N PRO A 439 9.55 51.88 -45.17
CA PRO A 439 8.26 52.49 -45.47
C PRO A 439 8.36 53.61 -46.52
N LYS A 440 7.37 53.69 -47.41
CA LYS A 440 7.12 54.86 -48.28
C LYS A 440 6.39 55.95 -47.48
N SER A 441 6.80 57.20 -47.66
CA SER A 441 6.14 58.41 -47.18
C SER A 441 4.84 58.73 -47.95
N PRO A 442 3.87 59.44 -47.35
CA PRO A 442 2.79 60.08 -48.08
C PRO A 442 3.02 61.60 -48.20
N SER A 443 2.91 62.11 -49.42
CA SER A 443 2.78 63.53 -49.76
C SER A 443 1.41 63.74 -50.42
N SER A 444 0.60 64.68 -49.92
CA SER A 444 -0.42 65.38 -50.72
C SER A 444 -1.04 66.53 -49.92
N ASP A 445 -0.72 67.76 -50.32
CA ASP A 445 -1.55 68.95 -50.10
C ASP A 445 -2.67 69.00 -51.18
N PRO A 446 -3.83 69.64 -50.92
CA PRO A 446 -4.81 70.02 -51.94
C PRO A 446 -4.66 71.51 -52.33
N GLU A 447 -4.50 71.89 -53.61
CA GLU A 447 -5.52 72.10 -54.68
C GLU A 447 -5.88 73.62 -54.83
N PRO A 448 -6.64 74.09 -55.85
CA PRO A 448 -6.13 74.70 -57.08
C PRO A 448 -6.50 76.20 -57.29
N ALA A 449 -5.79 76.88 -58.21
CA ALA A 449 -6.30 77.87 -59.18
C ALA A 449 -5.19 78.24 -60.18
#